data_AF-A0A1B6JU41-F1
#
_entry.id   AF-A0A1B6JU41-F1
#
_cell.length_a   1.000
_cell.length_b   1.000
_cell.length_c   1.000
_cell.angle_alpha   90.00
_cell.angle_beta   90.00
_cell.angle_gamma   90.00
#
_symmetry.space_group_name_H-M   'P 1'
#
loop_
_entity.id
_entity.type
_entity.pdbx_description
1 polymer ?
#
loop_
_entity_poly.entity_id
_entity_poly.type
_entity_poly.pdbx_seq_one_letter_code
_entity_poly.pdbx_strand_id
1 'polypeptide(L)'
;MKFSTNWCVDRYKNEHESEEHWELRKKFIETHKHKFPEDKLVCLARVFFNIEFLGCRYPEETMKLVAKLSEGVADEHRERQKGKLKRTFVQASDAVISNMKRDLAKPPQKKIKSSQGDSVQGFQYSQFVHATGVIDQPP
;
A
#
# COMPACT_ATOMS: atom_id res chain seq x y z
N MET A 1 -8.25 32.58 12.30
CA MET A 1 -9.63 32.04 12.32
C MET A 1 -9.70 30.95 13.38
N LYS A 2 -10.67 30.99 14.29
CA LYS A 2 -10.95 29.91 15.25
C LYS A 2 -12.17 29.13 14.74
N PHE A 3 -12.04 27.81 14.62
CA PHE A 3 -13.12 26.92 14.20
C PHE A 3 -13.61 26.10 15.39
N SER A 4 -14.88 25.69 15.40
CA SER A 4 -15.41 24.83 16.46
C SER A 4 -14.75 23.45 16.39
N THR A 5 -14.10 23.04 17.47
CA THR A 5 -13.46 21.71 17.59
C THR A 5 -14.23 20.78 18.52
N ASN A 6 -15.44 21.15 18.94
CA ASN A 6 -16.29 20.37 19.82
C ASN A 6 -17.25 19.46 19.03
N TRP A 7 -16.66 18.59 18.21
CA TRP A 7 -17.40 17.58 17.45
C TRP A 7 -16.79 16.19 17.68
N CYS A 8 -17.62 15.15 17.65
CA CYS A 8 -17.18 13.77 17.85
C CYS A 8 -16.51 13.23 16.59
N VAL A 9 -15.25 12.79 16.69
CA VAL A 9 -14.50 12.23 15.55
C VAL A 9 -15.02 10.84 15.19
N ASP A 10 -15.47 10.07 16.17
CA ASP A 10 -15.92 8.67 15.99
C ASP A 10 -17.15 8.54 15.07
N ARG A 11 -17.89 9.64 14.85
CA ARG A 11 -19.01 9.68 13.88
C ARG A 11 -18.58 9.43 12.43
N TYR A 12 -17.29 9.57 12.14
CA TYR A 12 -16.73 9.39 10.79
C TYR A 12 -16.14 7.99 10.54
N LYS A 13 -16.24 7.09 11.53
CA LYS A 13 -15.88 5.68 11.38
C LYS A 13 -16.89 4.99 10.47
N ASN A 14 -16.39 4.16 9.55
CA ASN A 14 -17.25 3.33 8.71
C ASN A 14 -17.31 1.91 9.31
N GLU A 15 -18.47 1.27 9.27
CA GLU A 15 -18.69 -0.07 9.83
C GLU A 15 -17.81 -1.14 9.16
N HIS A 16 -17.54 -0.97 7.86
CA HIS A 16 -16.76 -1.94 7.06
C HIS A 16 -15.28 -1.57 6.94
N GLU A 17 -14.77 -0.70 7.82
CA GLU A 17 -13.36 -0.34 7.85
C GLU A 17 -12.59 -1.12 8.92
N SER A 18 -11.34 -1.50 8.61
CA SER A 18 -10.41 -2.06 9.60
C SER A 18 -10.09 -1.04 10.71
N GLU A 19 -9.93 -1.52 11.95
CA GLU A 19 -9.57 -0.66 13.08
C GLU A 19 -8.27 0.12 12.83
N GLU A 20 -7.25 -0.53 12.29
CA GLU A 20 -5.95 0.10 11.97
C GLU A 20 -6.10 1.28 11.00
N HIS A 21 -6.99 1.14 10.01
CA HIS A 21 -7.27 2.19 9.04
C HIS A 21 -8.00 3.36 9.71
N TRP A 22 -9.00 3.04 10.53
CA TRP A 22 -9.76 4.03 11.27
C TRP A 22 -8.87 4.82 12.23
N GLU A 23 -8.05 4.14 13.03
CA GLU A 23 -7.14 4.75 13.99
C GLU A 23 -6.17 5.72 13.31
N LEU A 24 -5.62 5.37 12.15
CA LEU A 24 -4.74 6.26 11.41
C LEU A 24 -5.48 7.52 10.91
N ARG A 25 -6.70 7.37 10.39
CA ARG A 25 -7.54 8.51 9.98
C ARG A 25 -7.95 9.38 11.17
N LYS A 26 -8.33 8.75 12.29
CA LYS A 26 -8.70 9.43 13.54
C LYS A 26 -7.53 10.26 14.08
N LYS A 27 -6.33 9.67 14.13
CA LYS A 27 -5.09 10.38 14.51
C LYS A 27 -4.82 11.59 13.62
N PHE A 28 -5.02 11.45 12.30
CA PHE A 28 -4.87 12.57 11.35
C PHE A 28 -5.86 13.70 11.67
N ILE A 29 -7.12 13.37 11.94
CA ILE A 29 -8.17 14.34 12.28
C ILE A 29 -7.87 15.03 13.60
N GLU A 30 -7.57 14.28 14.67
CA GLU A 30 -7.33 14.85 16.00
C GLU A 30 -6.13 15.81 16.00
N THR A 31 -5.05 15.45 15.31
CA THR A 31 -3.84 16.28 15.18
C THR A 31 -4.11 17.63 14.51
N HIS A 32 -5.07 17.68 13.59
CA HIS A 32 -5.32 18.85 12.74
C HIS A 32 -6.63 19.57 13.03
N LYS A 33 -7.37 19.12 14.06
CA LYS A 33 -8.71 19.62 14.42
C LYS A 33 -8.76 21.14 14.62
N HIS A 34 -7.68 21.72 15.11
CA HIS A 34 -7.58 23.17 15.39
C HIS A 34 -7.13 24.01 14.19
N LYS A 35 -6.66 23.38 13.09
CA LYS A 35 -6.07 24.07 11.93
C LYS A 35 -7.05 24.23 10.76
N PHE A 36 -8.04 23.35 10.65
CA PHE A 36 -8.98 23.31 9.52
C PHE A 36 -10.43 23.21 10.01
N PRO A 37 -11.40 23.73 9.23
CA PRO A 37 -12.81 23.47 9.50
C PRO A 37 -13.13 21.98 9.30
N GLU A 38 -14.18 21.53 9.97
CA GLU A 38 -14.58 20.12 10.05
C GLU A 38 -14.67 19.44 8.68
N ASP A 39 -15.50 19.94 7.77
CA ASP A 39 -15.72 19.33 6.45
C ASP A 39 -14.43 19.19 5.64
N LYS A 40 -13.58 20.23 5.67
CA LYS A 40 -12.30 20.23 4.96
C LYS A 40 -11.35 19.21 5.56
N LEU A 41 -11.33 19.09 6.87
CA LEU A 41 -10.44 18.16 7.56
C LEU A 41 -10.84 16.70 7.32
N VAL A 42 -12.14 16.40 7.36
CA VAL A 42 -12.67 15.06 7.06
C VAL A 42 -12.36 14.67 5.63
N CYS A 43 -12.52 15.60 4.68
CA CYS A 43 -12.13 15.40 3.28
C CYS A 43 -10.62 15.11 3.13
N LEU A 44 -9.77 15.92 3.77
CA LEU A 44 -8.32 15.72 3.74
C LEU A 44 -7.90 14.37 4.37
N ALA A 45 -8.55 13.94 5.45
CA ALA A 45 -8.30 12.64 6.06
C ALA A 45 -8.64 11.48 5.11
N ARG A 46 -9.71 11.62 4.31
CA ARG A 46 -10.07 10.63 3.29
C ARG A 46 -9.06 10.61 2.14
N VAL A 47 -8.63 11.78 1.67
CA VAL A 47 -7.59 11.91 0.64
C VAL A 47 -6.28 11.28 1.11
N PHE A 48 -5.86 11.59 2.33
CA PHE A 48 -4.68 11.00 2.98
C PHE A 48 -4.76 9.46 2.98
N PHE A 49 -5.87 8.90 3.46
CA PHE A 49 -6.09 7.46 3.45
C PHE A 49 -5.99 6.87 2.03
N ASN A 50 -6.66 7.48 1.06
CA ASN A 50 -6.64 7.02 -0.33
C ASN A 50 -5.21 7.05 -0.92
N ILE A 51 -4.39 8.03 -0.54
CA ILE A 51 -2.99 8.10 -0.98
C ILE A 51 -2.15 6.97 -0.35
N GLU A 52 -2.26 6.77 0.97
CA GLU A 52 -1.40 5.81 1.69
C GLU A 52 -1.78 4.34 1.45
N PHE A 53 -3.08 4.04 1.39
CA PHE A 53 -3.57 2.65 1.31
C PHE A 53 -3.94 2.23 -0.10
N LEU A 54 -4.52 3.14 -0.90
CA LEU A 54 -5.00 2.83 -2.26
C LEU A 54 -4.04 3.30 -3.35
N GLY A 55 -2.98 4.06 -3.00
CA GLY A 55 -2.03 4.60 -3.97
C GLY A 55 -2.62 5.63 -4.92
N CYS A 56 -3.75 6.25 -4.56
CA CYS A 56 -4.40 7.27 -5.39
C CYS A 56 -3.50 8.50 -5.54
N ARG A 57 -3.61 9.18 -6.69
CA ARG A 57 -2.97 10.48 -6.93
C ARG A 57 -4.02 11.56 -7.14
N TYR A 58 -3.70 12.73 -6.62
CA TYR A 58 -4.51 13.94 -6.67
C TYR A 58 -3.66 15.08 -7.28
N PRO A 59 -4.25 16.25 -7.57
CA PRO A 59 -3.48 17.41 -8.02
C PRO A 59 -2.30 17.71 -7.12
N GLU A 60 -1.20 18.19 -7.71
CA GLU A 60 0.10 18.33 -7.04
C GLU A 60 0.02 19.14 -5.73
N GLU A 61 -0.75 20.23 -5.74
CA GLU A 61 -0.98 21.07 -4.56
C GLU A 61 -1.64 20.32 -3.41
N THR A 62 -2.57 19.41 -3.71
CA THR A 62 -3.21 18.56 -2.70
C THR A 62 -2.23 17.52 -2.17
N MET A 63 -1.42 16.93 -3.05
CA MET A 63 -0.40 15.95 -2.65
C MET A 63 0.63 16.58 -1.70
N LYS A 64 1.13 17.78 -2.02
CA LYS A 64 2.07 18.53 -1.17
C LYS A 64 1.47 18.87 0.19
N LEU A 65 0.22 19.36 0.19
CA LEU A 65 -0.49 19.70 1.43
C LEU A 65 -0.64 18.47 2.32
N VAL A 66 -1.15 17.36 1.77
CA VAL A 66 -1.38 16.13 2.53
C VAL A 66 -0.07 15.53 3.01
N ALA A 67 0.99 15.56 2.20
CA ALA A 67 2.32 15.12 2.61
C ALA A 67 2.82 15.88 3.85
N LYS A 68 2.70 17.20 3.85
CA LYS A 68 3.06 18.06 4.99
C LYS A 68 2.22 17.79 6.23
N LEU A 69 0.93 17.53 6.07
CA LEU A 69 0.04 17.20 7.20
C LEU A 69 0.24 15.77 7.72
N SER A 70 0.73 14.87 6.87
CA SER A 70 0.96 13.46 7.23
C SER A 70 2.25 13.20 8.02
N GLU A 71 3.15 14.17 8.08
CA GLU A 71 4.41 14.09 8.83
C GLU A 71 4.13 13.85 10.33
N GLY A 72 4.79 12.87 10.96
CA GLY A 72 4.53 12.47 12.34
C GLY A 72 3.27 11.61 12.57
N VAL A 73 2.29 11.68 11.66
CA VAL A 73 1.08 10.83 11.72
C VAL A 73 1.31 9.49 11.02
N ALA A 74 1.91 9.54 9.82
CA ALA A 74 2.06 8.40 8.92
C ALA A 74 3.40 7.66 9.09
N ASP A 75 4.34 8.18 9.89
CA ASP A 75 5.71 7.67 9.93
C ASP A 75 5.77 6.20 10.33
N GLU A 76 5.07 5.83 11.40
CA GLU A 76 4.98 4.44 11.86
C GLU A 76 4.37 3.50 10.81
N HIS A 77 3.32 3.96 10.12
CA HIS A 77 2.73 3.21 9.00
C HIS A 77 3.75 3.02 7.88
N ARG A 78 4.43 4.09 7.46
CA ARG A 78 5.42 4.05 6.38
C ARG A 78 6.62 3.16 6.73
N GLU A 79 7.10 3.18 7.97
CA GLU A 79 8.17 2.26 8.42
C GLU A 79 7.71 0.79 8.32
N ARG A 80 6.49 0.47 8.76
CA ARG A 80 5.91 -0.87 8.60
C ARG A 80 5.81 -1.29 7.13
N GLN A 81 5.51 -0.36 6.22
CA GLN A 81 5.47 -0.65 4.78
C GLN A 81 6.85 -0.88 4.16
N LYS A 82 7.95 -0.35 4.72
CA LYS A 82 9.31 -0.56 4.20
C LYS A 82 9.77 -2.02 4.35
N GLY A 83 9.35 -2.69 5.42
CA GLY A 83 9.65 -4.11 5.66
C GLY A 83 8.92 -5.09 4.74
N LYS A 84 7.93 -4.63 3.96
CA LYS A 84 7.18 -5.49 3.04
C LYS A 84 8.08 -5.92 1.86
N LEU A 85 8.08 -7.23 1.59
CA LEU A 85 8.90 -7.85 0.55
C LEU A 85 8.73 -7.12 -0.79
N LYS A 86 9.80 -6.49 -1.26
CA LYS A 86 9.84 -5.91 -2.59
C LYS A 86 10.03 -7.06 -3.58
N ARG A 87 9.06 -7.26 -4.47
CA ARG A 87 9.24 -8.16 -5.62
C ARG A 87 10.38 -7.61 -6.47
N THR A 88 11.51 -8.31 -6.48
CA THR A 88 12.56 -8.07 -7.46
C THR A 88 12.16 -8.80 -8.75
N PHE A 89 12.05 -8.05 -9.84
CA PHE A 89 11.92 -8.65 -11.16
C PHE A 89 13.34 -8.82 -11.70
N VAL A 90 13.81 -10.06 -11.73
CA VAL A 90 15.14 -10.41 -12.23
C VAL A 90 14.94 -11.09 -13.59
N GLN A 91 15.72 -10.69 -14.59
CA GLN A 91 15.72 -11.36 -15.89
C GLN A 91 16.17 -12.82 -15.71
N ALA A 92 15.61 -13.75 -16.48
CA ALA A 92 15.94 -15.18 -16.34
C ALA A 92 17.46 -15.45 -16.44
N SER A 93 18.18 -14.69 -17.27
CA SER A 93 19.65 -14.73 -17.37
C SER A 93 20.36 -14.40 -16.05
N ASP A 94 19.85 -13.40 -15.33
CA ASP A 94 20.50 -12.86 -14.14
C ASP A 94 20.22 -13.76 -12.92
N ALA A 95 19.06 -14.41 -12.90
CA ALA A 95 18.72 -15.42 -11.89
C ALA A 95 19.68 -16.63 -11.96
N VAL A 96 20.07 -17.06 -13.16
CA VAL A 96 21.01 -18.16 -13.39
C VAL A 96 22.41 -17.81 -12.87
N ILE A 97 22.88 -16.57 -13.09
CA ILE A 97 24.19 -16.11 -12.59
C ILE A 97 24.25 -16.14 -11.05
N SER A 98 23.15 -15.84 -10.37
CA SER A 98 23.08 -15.89 -8.91
C SER A 98 23.18 -17.32 -8.34
N ASN A 99 22.67 -18.31 -9.08
CA ASN A 99 22.75 -19.72 -8.70
C ASN A 99 24.15 -20.30 -8.97
N MET A 100 24.76 -19.97 -10.13
CA MET A 100 26.13 -20.39 -10.46
C MET A 100 27.16 -19.91 -9.43
N LYS A 101 27.01 -18.70 -8.90
CA LYS A 101 27.88 -18.18 -7.83
C LYS A 101 27.74 -18.94 -6.51
N ARG A 102 26.56 -19.50 -6.21
CA ARG A 102 26.37 -20.37 -5.03
C ARG A 102 26.97 -21.76 -5.24
N ASP A 103 26.90 -22.29 -6.45
CA ASP A 103 27.44 -23.61 -6.78
C ASP A 103 28.98 -23.66 -6.77
N LEU A 104 29.64 -22.53 -7.09
CA LEU A 104 31.10 -22.39 -7.00
C LEU A 104 31.65 -22.37 -5.56
N ALA A 105 30.78 -22.19 -4.56
CA ALA A 105 31.16 -22.13 -3.15
C ALA A 105 30.91 -23.43 -2.36
N LYS A 106 30.49 -24.53 -3.01
CA LYS A 106 30.16 -25.80 -2.35
C LYS A 106 31.12 -26.93 -2.78
N PRO A 107 31.71 -27.72 -1.85
CA PRO A 107 32.43 -28.94 -2.22
C PRO A 107 31.46 -29.99 -2.81
N PRO A 108 31.95 -30.91 -3.66
CA PRO A 108 31.10 -31.69 -4.57
C PRO A 108 30.14 -32.61 -3.81
N GLN A 109 28.83 -32.39 -3.99
CA GLN A 109 27.79 -33.29 -3.49
C GLN A 109 27.47 -34.37 -4.53
N LYS A 110 27.50 -35.63 -4.08
CA LYS A 110 27.30 -36.85 -4.87
C LYS A 110 25.90 -36.89 -5.48
N LYS A 111 25.82 -37.29 -6.76
CA LYS A 111 24.57 -37.48 -7.51
C LYS A 111 23.71 -38.56 -6.85
N ILE A 112 22.47 -38.21 -6.50
CA ILE A 112 21.41 -39.18 -6.23
C ILE A 112 20.33 -38.97 -7.30
N LYS A 113 20.05 -40.00 -8.08
CA LYS A 113 18.91 -40.08 -8.98
C LYS A 113 17.69 -40.45 -8.16
N SER A 114 16.57 -39.75 -8.34
CA SER A 114 15.26 -40.36 -8.16
C SER A 114 14.25 -39.75 -9.12
N SER A 115 13.53 -40.67 -9.73
CA SER A 115 12.41 -40.54 -10.64
C SER A 115 11.11 -40.26 -9.88
N GLN A 116 10.12 -39.85 -10.67
CA GLN A 116 8.67 -39.97 -10.45
C GLN A 116 7.97 -38.72 -9.90
N GLY A 117 6.93 -38.35 -10.66
CA GLY A 117 6.18 -37.11 -10.50
C GLY A 117 5.03 -37.22 -9.53
N ASP A 118 4.46 -36.08 -9.20
CA ASP A 118 3.09 -35.96 -8.72
C ASP A 118 2.51 -34.62 -9.15
N SER A 119 1.33 -34.69 -9.71
CA SER A 119 0.47 -33.60 -10.15
C SER A 119 -0.05 -32.80 -8.94
N VAL A 120 0.18 -31.49 -8.92
CA VAL A 120 -0.51 -30.59 -8.00
C VAL A 120 -1.35 -29.61 -8.81
N GLN A 121 -2.66 -29.76 -8.64
CA GLN A 121 -3.72 -28.98 -9.25
C GLN A 121 -3.68 -27.56 -8.68
N GLY A 122 -3.17 -26.62 -9.48
CA GLY A 122 -3.10 -25.21 -9.12
C GLY A 122 -4.46 -24.53 -9.29
N PHE A 123 -5.06 -24.09 -8.19
CA PHE A 123 -6.09 -23.05 -8.22
C PHE A 123 -5.44 -21.74 -8.65
N GLN A 124 -5.63 -21.36 -9.91
CA GLN A 124 -5.13 -20.11 -10.47
C GLN A 124 -6.24 -19.05 -10.41
N TYR A 125 -6.27 -18.24 -9.35
CA TYR A 125 -6.96 -16.94 -9.44
C TYR A 125 -6.02 -15.98 -10.20
N SER A 126 -6.08 -16.06 -11.52
CA SER A 126 -5.56 -15.04 -12.42
C SER A 126 -6.53 -13.86 -12.40
N GLN A 127 -6.17 -12.73 -11.80
CA GLN A 127 -6.65 -11.45 -12.30
C GLN A 127 -5.73 -10.31 -11.82
N PHE A 128 -4.55 -10.24 -12.42
CA PHE A 128 -3.84 -8.97 -12.57
C PHE A 128 -3.54 -8.82 -14.06
N VAL A 129 -4.48 -8.24 -14.81
CA VAL A 129 -4.18 -7.63 -16.09
C VAL A 129 -4.86 -6.26 -16.12
N HIS A 130 -4.02 -5.23 -16.08
CA HIS A 130 -4.38 -3.91 -16.54
C HIS A 130 -4.90 -4.04 -17.98
N ALA A 131 -6.17 -3.70 -18.20
CA ALA A 131 -6.67 -3.33 -19.50
C ALA A 131 -7.06 -1.86 -19.42
N THR A 132 -6.19 -0.99 -19.94
CA THR A 132 -6.57 0.35 -20.37
C THR A 132 -7.54 0.20 -21.53
N GLY A 133 -8.83 0.35 -21.25
CA GLY A 133 -9.89 0.45 -22.25
C GLY A 133 -10.65 1.75 -22.02
N VAL A 134 -10.48 2.69 -22.95
CA VAL A 134 -11.35 3.86 -23.10
C VAL A 134 -12.77 3.35 -23.37
N ILE A 135 -13.74 3.77 -22.56
CA ILE A 135 -15.16 3.51 -22.81
C ILE A 135 -15.80 4.87 -23.09
N ASP A 136 -16.13 5.09 -24.36
CA ASP A 136 -17.01 6.17 -24.81
C ASP A 136 -18.41 6.00 -24.19
N GLN A 137 -18.98 7.11 -23.69
CA GLN A 137 -20.39 7.16 -23.30
C GLN A 137 -21.27 7.49 -24.52
N PRO A 138 -22.36 6.75 -24.76
CA PRO A 138 -23.43 7.19 -25.64
C PRO A 138 -24.49 8.02 -24.87
N PRO A 139 -25.34 8.78 -25.59
CA PRO A 139 -25.84 10.11 -25.18
C PRO A 139 -26.91 10.14 -24.09
#